data_AF-A0A7S9KYZ2-F1
#
_entry.id   AF-A0A7S9KYZ2-F1
#
_cell.length_a   1.000
_cell.length_b   1.000
_cell.length_c   1.000
_cell.angle_alpha   90.00
_cell.angle_beta   90.00
_cell.angle_gamma   90.00
#
_symmetry.space_group_name_H-M   'P 1'
#
loop_
_entity.id
_entity.type
_entity.pdbx_description
1 polymer ?
#
loop_
_entity_poly.entity_id
_entity_poly.type
_entity_poly.pdbx_seq_one_letter_code
_entity_poly.pdbx_strand_id
1 'polypeptide(L)'
;MKDALQDGKCVLTPNNSIYRVYDKPEFLRENILKEAIEQAGAAKANGLRIEWLVTDKTAVEQLTKFFSERNVNIEVKYFKE
;
A
#
# COMPACT_ATOMS: atom_id res chain seq x y z
N MET A 1 15.50 7.15 15.61
CA MET A 1 14.75 6.32 14.65
C MET A 1 13.59 7.17 14.16
N LYS A 2 13.25 7.17 12.87
CA LYS A 2 12.00 7.81 12.42
C LYS A 2 10.88 6.83 12.72
N ASP A 3 9.90 7.26 13.50
CA ASP A 3 8.72 6.46 13.80
C ASP A 3 7.92 6.18 12.51
N ALA A 4 7.23 5.04 12.49
CA ALA A 4 6.46 4.59 11.34
C ALA A 4 4.96 4.68 11.64
N LEU A 5 4.20 5.27 10.72
CA LEU A 5 2.76 5.08 10.66
C LEU A 5 2.50 3.75 9.95
N GLN A 6 1.88 2.79 10.65
CA GLN A 6 1.57 1.48 10.09
C GLN A 6 0.09 1.39 9.77
N ASP A 7 -0.22 0.82 8.60
CA ASP A 7 -1.57 0.54 8.15
C ASP A 7 -1.69 -0.92 7.69
N GLY A 8 -2.59 -1.66 8.33
CA GLY A 8 -2.82 -3.08 8.06
C GLY A 8 -3.82 -3.31 6.94
N LYS A 9 -3.39 -3.94 5.86
CA LYS A 9 -4.23 -4.35 4.71
C LYS A 9 -4.46 -5.85 4.74
N CYS A 10 -5.56 -6.26 5.39
CA CYS A 10 -5.95 -7.66 5.45
C CYS A 10 -6.53 -8.13 4.10
N VAL A 11 -5.95 -9.20 3.57
CA VAL A 11 -6.41 -9.89 2.36
C VAL A 11 -7.01 -11.24 2.74
N LEU A 12 -8.34 -11.29 2.86
CA LEU A 12 -9.07 -12.51 3.21
C LEU A 12 -9.20 -13.49 2.03
N THR A 13 -9.34 -12.94 0.81
CA THR A 13 -9.50 -13.71 -0.43
C THR A 13 -8.43 -13.29 -1.43
N PRO A 14 -7.26 -13.96 -1.46
CA PRO A 14 -6.13 -13.59 -2.30
C PRO A 14 -6.51 -13.27 -3.76
N ASN A 15 -7.26 -14.15 -4.41
CA ASN A 15 -7.64 -14.00 -5.83
C ASN A 15 -8.68 -12.89 -6.10
N ASN A 16 -9.34 -12.38 -5.07
CA ASN A 16 -10.31 -11.28 -5.20
C ASN A 16 -9.90 -10.00 -4.47
N SER A 17 -8.64 -9.92 -4.02
CA SER A 17 -8.15 -8.74 -3.31
C SER A 17 -8.14 -7.51 -4.21
N ILE A 18 -8.65 -6.39 -3.69
CA ILE A 18 -8.50 -5.08 -4.34
C ILE A 18 -7.03 -4.62 -4.37
N TYR A 19 -6.19 -5.14 -3.46
CA TYR A 19 -4.77 -4.83 -3.35
C TYR A 19 -3.90 -5.55 -4.39
N ARG A 20 -4.45 -6.52 -5.13
CA ARG A 20 -3.82 -7.01 -6.37
C ARG A 20 -4.16 -6.05 -7.51
N VAL A 21 -3.57 -4.87 -7.43
CA VAL A 21 -3.92 -3.71 -8.25
C VAL A 21 -3.87 -4.01 -9.75
N TYR A 22 -2.90 -4.76 -10.25
CA TYR A 22 -2.78 -5.07 -11.69
C TYR A 22 -3.80 -6.13 -12.17
N ASP A 23 -4.37 -6.91 -11.26
CA ASP A 23 -5.40 -7.91 -11.55
C ASP A 23 -6.81 -7.28 -11.61
N LYS A 24 -6.93 -6.01 -11.24
CA LYS A 24 -8.20 -5.27 -11.16
C LYS A 24 -8.29 -4.17 -12.22
N PRO A 25 -9.51 -3.78 -12.61
CA PRO A 25 -9.74 -2.61 -13.46
C PRO A 25 -9.06 -1.35 -12.91
N GLU A 26 -8.61 -0.48 -13.83
CA GLU A 26 -7.86 0.73 -13.49
C GLU A 26 -8.58 1.64 -12.49
N PHE A 27 -9.90 1.79 -12.62
CA PHE A 27 -10.69 2.64 -11.71
C PHE A 27 -10.61 2.23 -10.23
N LEU A 28 -10.36 0.95 -9.93
CA LEU A 28 -10.18 0.49 -8.54
C LEU A 28 -8.81 0.90 -7.97
N ARG A 29 -7.79 1.04 -8.84
CA ARG A 29 -6.43 1.42 -8.46
C ARG A 29 -6.35 2.87 -8.03
N GLU A 30 -7.21 3.73 -8.60
CA GLU A 30 -7.23 5.17 -8.30
C GLU A 30 -7.64 5.46 -6.86
N ASN A 31 -8.57 4.70 -6.29
CA ASN A 31 -8.93 4.83 -4.87
C ASN A 31 -7.76 4.45 -3.94
N ILE A 32 -7.04 3.37 -4.28
CA ILE A 32 -5.86 2.91 -3.52
C ILE A 32 -4.74 3.94 -3.61
N LEU A 33 -4.53 4.53 -4.80
CA LEU A 33 -3.56 5.59 -4.99
C LEU A 33 -3.91 6.84 -4.18
N LYS A 34 -5.17 7.26 -4.19
CA LYS A 34 -5.62 8.44 -3.44
C LYS A 34 -5.34 8.27 -1.95
N GLU A 35 -5.73 7.14 -1.38
CA GLU A 35 -5.44 6.79 0.02
C GLU A 35 -3.94 6.83 0.30
N ALA A 36 -3.13 6.20 -0.56
CA ALA A 36 -1.69 6.17 -0.44
C ALA A 36 -1.06 7.59 -0.45
N ILE A 37 -1.52 8.47 -1.35
CA ILE A 37 -1.04 9.86 -1.43
C ILE A 37 -1.40 10.64 -0.16
N GLU A 38 -2.63 10.51 0.32
CA GLU A 38 -3.11 11.22 1.52
C GLU A 38 -2.30 10.80 2.75
N GLN A 39 -2.11 9.50 2.95
CA GLN A 39 -1.35 9.00 4.09
C GLN A 39 0.15 9.31 3.98
N ALA A 40 0.75 9.22 2.79
CA ALA A 40 2.15 9.62 2.57
C ALA A 40 2.33 11.12 2.83
N GLY A 41 1.37 11.95 2.45
CA GLY A 41 1.34 13.38 2.75
C GLY A 41 1.28 13.66 4.26
N ALA A 42 0.38 12.98 4.97
CA ALA A 42 0.24 13.09 6.41
C ALA A 42 1.50 12.62 7.17
N ALA A 43 2.08 11.48 6.75
CA ALA A 43 3.32 10.97 7.33
C ALA A 43 4.49 11.95 7.11
N LYS A 44 4.64 12.47 5.88
CA LYS A 44 5.66 13.47 5.55
C LYS A 44 5.53 14.74 6.40
N ALA A 45 4.31 15.25 6.60
CA ALA A 45 4.06 16.44 7.41
C ALA A 45 4.47 16.26 8.89
N ASN A 46 4.50 15.02 9.37
CA ASN A 46 4.89 14.67 10.74
C ASN A 46 6.30 14.08 10.85
N GLY A 47 7.09 14.09 9.77
CA GLY A 47 8.44 13.50 9.76
C GLY A 47 8.47 11.97 9.90
N LEU A 48 7.32 11.32 9.69
CA LEU A 48 7.14 9.87 9.78
C LEU A 48 7.42 9.22 8.42
N ARG A 49 7.75 7.93 8.47
CA ARG A 49 7.59 7.03 7.31
C ARG A 49 6.26 6.32 7.40
N ILE A 50 5.80 5.78 6.28
CA ILE A 50 4.57 4.99 6.23
C ILE A 50 4.85 3.58 5.73
N GLU A 51 4.24 2.62 6.42
CA GLU A 51 4.35 1.20 6.11
C GLU A 51 2.96 0.60 5.90
N TRP A 52 2.74 -0.05 4.76
CA TRP A 52 1.56 -0.88 4.52
C TRP A 52 1.88 -2.34 4.78
N LEU A 53 1.24 -2.92 5.78
CA LEU A 53 1.40 -4.31 6.18
C LEU A 53 0.34 -5.16 5.49
N VAL A 54 0.72 -6.00 4.53
CA VAL A 54 -0.21 -6.72 3.64
C VAL A 54 -0.08 -8.23 3.80
N THR A 55 -1.20 -8.94 3.92
CA THR A 55 -1.22 -10.40 4.18
C THR A 55 -1.17 -11.27 2.92
N ASP A 56 -1.00 -10.68 1.73
CA ASP A 56 -0.88 -11.36 0.44
C ASP A 56 0.41 -10.95 -0.28
N LYS A 57 1.28 -11.92 -0.58
CA LYS A 57 2.60 -11.64 -1.20
C LYS A 57 2.48 -11.03 -2.60
N THR A 58 1.52 -11.49 -3.40
CA THR A 58 1.28 -10.94 -4.73
C THR A 58 0.86 -9.48 -4.64
N ALA A 59 -0.04 -9.13 -3.71
CA ALA A 59 -0.42 -7.75 -3.45
C ALA A 59 0.77 -6.90 -3.01
N VAL A 60 1.69 -7.42 -2.18
CA VAL A 60 2.92 -6.70 -1.80
C VAL A 60 3.74 -6.32 -3.03
N GLU A 61 4.02 -7.29 -3.91
CA GLU A 61 4.80 -7.06 -5.14
C GLU A 61 4.12 -6.04 -6.05
N GLN A 62 2.81 -6.20 -6.27
CA GLN A 62 2.04 -5.32 -7.15
C GLN A 62 1.92 -3.89 -6.58
N LEU A 63 1.63 -3.74 -5.28
CA LEU A 63 1.55 -2.43 -4.63
C LEU A 63 2.92 -1.73 -4.60
N THR A 64 4.00 -2.47 -4.32
CA THR A 64 5.37 -1.93 -4.34
C THR A 64 5.68 -1.32 -5.70
N LYS A 65 5.41 -2.08 -6.77
CA LYS A 65 5.60 -1.61 -8.13
C LYS A 65 4.70 -0.41 -8.45
N PHE A 66 3.41 -0.51 -8.13
CA PHE A 66 2.42 0.52 -8.41
C PHE A 66 2.75 1.87 -7.74
N PHE A 67 3.16 1.84 -6.47
CA PHE A 67 3.58 3.06 -5.76
C PHE A 67 4.90 3.61 -6.27
N SER A 68 5.86 2.76 -6.61
CA SER A 68 7.12 3.19 -7.22
C SER A 68 6.89 3.90 -8.57
N GLU A 69 6.04 3.37 -9.44
CA GLU A 69 5.70 3.97 -10.74
C GLU A 69 5.03 5.35 -10.59
N ARG A 70 4.35 5.57 -9.47
CA ARG A 70 3.62 6.81 -9.15
C ARG A 70 4.38 7.74 -8.21
N ASN A 71 5.63 7.42 -7.86
CA ASN A 71 6.46 8.19 -6.92
C ASN A 71 5.81 8.40 -5.53
N VAL A 72 5.05 7.41 -5.06
CA VAL A 72 4.39 7.44 -3.75
C VAL A 72 5.32 6.79 -2.72
N ASN A 73 5.75 7.57 -1.72
CA ASN A 73 6.72 7.13 -0.72
C ASN A 73 6.06 6.29 0.38
N ILE A 74 5.77 5.02 0.08
CA ILE A 74 5.23 4.02 1.01
C ILE A 74 6.08 2.76 0.96
N GLU A 75 6.42 2.23 2.13
CA GLU A 75 7.07 0.92 2.27
C GLU A 75 5.99 -0.16 2.39
N VAL A 76 5.89 -1.07 1.43
CA VAL A 76 4.91 -2.19 1.49
C VAL A 76 5.61 -3.44 1.99
N LYS A 77 5.08 -4.06 3.04
CA LYS A 77 5.66 -5.25 3.67
C LYS A 77 4.67 -6.39 3.71
N TYR A 78 5.19 -7.59 3.48
CA TYR A 78 4.43 -8.80 3.78
C TYR A 78 4.33 -8.95 5.30
N PHE A 79 3.11 -9.06 5.80
CA PHE A 79 2.82 -9.36 7.20
C PHE A 79 2.13 -10.71 7.28
N LYS A 80 2.78 -11.66 7.95
CA LYS A 80 2.19 -12.96 8.24
C LYS A 80 1.36 -12.81 9.51
N GLU A 81 0.06 -13.04 9.41
CA GLU A 81 -0.84 -13.13 10.58
C GLU A 81 -0.38 -14.23 11.55
#